data_AF-K3ZWL2-F1
#
_entry.id   AF-K3ZWL2-F1
#
_cell.length_a   1.000
_cell.length_b   1.000
_cell.length_c   1.000
_cell.angle_alpha   90.00
_cell.angle_beta   90.00
_cell.angle_gamma   90.00
#
_symmetry.space_group_name_H-M   'P 1'
#
loop_
_entity.id
_entity.type
_entity.pdbx_description
1 polymer ?
#
loop_
_entity_poly.entity_id
_entity_poly.type
_entity_poly.pdbx_seq_one_letter_code
_entity_poly.pdbx_strand_id
1 'polypeptide(L)'
;MGAGAREYYDYRRAIYGDITHKAILVDAAGTLLAPTEPMAQVYRTIGQKYGVDYSEDEILMRYRRAYAQPWGKSRLRYVNDGRPFWQYIVSSSTGCSDLQYFEELYQYYTTEKAWHLCDPDAGRVFQALRRAGVKTAVVSNFDTRLRPLLQALKCDHWFDAVAISAEVGFHFKTMQT
;
A
#
# COMPACT_ATOMS: atom_id res chain seq x y z
N MET A 1 10.31 -18.52 27.19
CA MET A 1 10.33 -17.04 27.15
C MET A 1 11.33 -16.57 28.19
N GLY A 2 12.35 -15.79 27.79
CA GLY A 2 13.43 -15.35 28.69
C GLY A 2 13.00 -14.23 29.63
N ALA A 3 13.60 -14.19 30.82
CA ALA A 3 13.26 -13.27 31.91
C ALA A 3 13.20 -11.78 31.49
N GLY A 4 14.11 -11.34 30.62
CA GLY A 4 14.16 -9.94 30.16
C GLY A 4 12.98 -9.48 29.29
N ALA A 5 12.28 -10.40 28.61
CA ALA A 5 11.07 -10.04 27.87
C ALA A 5 9.92 -9.70 28.82
N ARG A 6 9.83 -10.41 29.96
CA ARG A 6 8.78 -10.22 30.97
C ARG A 6 8.92 -8.86 31.66
N GLU A 7 10.14 -8.51 32.06
CA GLU A 7 10.47 -7.20 32.65
C GLU A 7 10.14 -6.02 31.73
N TYR A 8 10.37 -6.15 30.42
CA TYR A 8 10.02 -5.11 29.46
C TYR A 8 8.51 -4.90 29.33
N TYR A 9 7.72 -5.99 29.32
CA TYR A 9 6.25 -5.88 29.27
C TYR A 9 5.68 -5.29 30.56
N ASP A 10 6.19 -5.72 31.72
CA ASP A 10 5.75 -5.21 33.03
C ASP A 10 6.12 -3.73 33.21
N TYR A 11 7.30 -3.31 32.75
CA TYR A 11 7.72 -1.90 32.70
C TYR A 11 6.79 -1.04 31.82
N ARG A 12 6.48 -1.49 30.59
CA ARG A 12 5.58 -0.73 29.71
C ARG A 12 4.16 -0.64 30.25
N ARG A 13 3.68 -1.70 30.90
CA ARG A 13 2.35 -1.72 31.54
C ARG A 13 2.29 -0.78 32.74
N ALA A 14 3.38 -0.65 33.50
CA ALA A 14 3.49 0.29 34.61
C ALA A 14 3.49 1.76 34.16
N ILE A 15 4.08 2.07 33.00
CA ILE A 15 4.16 3.46 32.49
C ILE A 15 2.91 3.86 31.69
N TYR A 16 2.36 2.97 30.86
CA TYR A 16 1.29 3.30 29.92
C TYR A 16 -0.08 2.72 30.29
N GLY A 17 -0.17 1.91 31.35
CA GLY A 17 -1.36 1.15 31.72
C GLY A 17 -1.57 -0.11 30.87
N ASP A 18 -2.69 -0.81 31.09
CA ASP A 18 -3.19 -1.80 30.14
C ASP A 18 -3.51 -1.14 28.79
N ILE A 19 -3.49 -1.91 27.69
CA ILE A 19 -3.87 -1.38 26.38
C ILE A 19 -5.33 -0.89 26.45
N THR A 20 -5.51 0.44 26.53
CA THR A 20 -6.83 1.09 26.68
C THR A 20 -7.58 1.21 25.35
N HIS A 21 -6.89 1.00 24.24
CA HIS A 21 -7.44 1.20 22.90
C HIS A 21 -8.18 -0.05 22.45
N LYS A 22 -9.46 0.13 22.08
CA LYS A 22 -10.32 -0.97 21.59
C LYS A 22 -10.01 -1.38 20.15
N ALA A 23 -9.41 -0.49 19.37
CA ALA A 23 -9.07 -0.75 17.98
C ALA A 23 -7.84 0.03 17.52
N ILE A 24 -7.13 -0.51 16.52
CA ILE A 24 -6.05 0.14 15.77
C ILE A 24 -6.39 0.09 14.28
N LEU A 25 -6.26 1.23 13.62
CA LEU A 25 -6.41 1.39 12.18
C LEU A 25 -5.04 1.64 11.56
N VAL A 26 -4.72 0.94 10.48
CA VAL A 26 -3.40 1.00 9.84
C VAL A 26 -3.56 1.32 8.36
N ASP A 27 -2.76 2.24 7.84
CA ASP A 27 -2.67 2.48 6.40
C ASP A 27 -1.84 1.36 5.73
N ALA A 28 -2.08 1.11 4.44
CA ALA A 28 -1.38 0.05 3.72
C ALA A 28 -0.03 0.56 3.17
N ALA A 29 -0.05 1.41 2.14
CA ALA A 29 1.15 1.84 1.43
C ALA A 29 1.98 2.83 2.28
N GLY A 30 3.28 2.57 2.41
CA GLY A 30 4.18 3.42 3.20
C GLY A 30 4.06 3.24 4.71
N THR A 31 3.15 2.38 5.19
CA THR A 31 3.03 2.03 6.62
C THR A 31 3.21 0.53 6.82
N LEU A 32 2.27 -0.28 6.30
CA LEU A 32 2.36 -1.74 6.36
C LEU A 32 3.24 -2.30 5.23
N LEU A 33 3.08 -1.75 4.03
CA LEU A 33 3.66 -2.23 2.78
C LEU A 33 4.56 -1.18 2.16
N ALA A 34 5.74 -1.59 1.70
CA ALA A 34 6.63 -0.76 0.91
C ALA A 34 6.88 -1.40 -0.47
N PRO A 35 7.04 -0.60 -1.53
CA PRO A 35 7.51 -1.10 -2.82
C PRO A 35 8.90 -1.73 -2.66
N THR A 36 9.10 -2.91 -3.26
CA THR A 36 10.42 -3.59 -3.26
C THR A 36 11.46 -2.82 -4.06
N GLU A 37 11.01 -2.15 -5.12
CA GLU A 37 11.86 -1.42 -6.05
C GLU A 37 11.28 -0.03 -6.31
N PRO A 38 12.13 0.96 -6.67
CA PRO A 38 11.65 2.25 -7.14
C PRO A 38 10.71 2.11 -8.34
N MET A 39 9.55 2.78 -8.29
CA MET A 39 8.53 2.68 -9.34
C MET A 39 9.08 3.00 -10.74
N ALA A 40 9.95 4.00 -10.86
CA ALA A 40 10.53 4.40 -12.14
C ALA A 40 11.45 3.31 -12.74
N GLN A 41 12.19 2.59 -11.89
CA GLN A 41 13.02 1.45 -12.30
C GLN A 41 12.14 0.31 -12.85
N VAL A 42 11.03 0.00 -12.17
CA VAL A 42 10.06 -1.02 -12.62
C VAL A 42 9.45 -0.64 -13.98
N TYR A 43 8.98 0.61 -14.11
CA TYR A 43 8.39 1.12 -15.35
C TYR A 43 9.38 1.03 -16.50
N ARG A 44 10.64 1.45 -16.30
CA ARG A 44 11.69 1.32 -17.31
C ARG A 44 11.96 -0.14 -17.67
N THR A 45 12.18 -1.00 -16.67
CA THR A 45 12.58 -2.40 -16.88
C THR A 45 11.52 -3.18 -17.65
N ILE A 46 10.25 -3.09 -17.23
CA ILE A 46 9.16 -3.76 -17.93
C ILE A 46 8.91 -3.08 -19.30
N GLY A 47 9.05 -1.75 -19.37
CA GLY A 47 8.78 -0.95 -20.56
C GLY A 47 9.79 -1.08 -21.68
N GLN A 48 11.02 -1.54 -21.43
CA GLN A 48 12.09 -1.66 -22.43
C GLN A 48 11.64 -2.47 -23.66
N LYS A 49 10.97 -3.61 -23.44
CA LYS A 49 10.46 -4.45 -24.54
C LYS A 49 9.28 -3.84 -25.30
N TYR A 50 8.68 -2.78 -24.76
CA TYR A 50 7.59 -2.01 -25.37
C TYR A 50 8.07 -0.66 -25.91
N GLY A 51 9.38 -0.43 -26.00
CA GLY A 51 9.97 0.79 -26.56
C GLY A 51 10.04 1.98 -25.60
N VAL A 52 9.94 1.78 -24.29
CA VAL A 52 10.21 2.84 -23.31
C VAL A 52 11.71 3.12 -23.25
N ASP A 53 12.10 4.33 -23.66
CA ASP A 53 13.51 4.77 -23.75
C ASP A 53 13.87 5.88 -22.75
N TYR A 54 12.91 6.30 -21.90
CA TYR A 54 13.19 7.32 -20.89
C TYR A 54 14.08 6.79 -19.76
N SER A 55 14.91 7.69 -19.23
CA SER A 55 15.65 7.45 -17.99
C SER A 55 14.70 7.34 -16.79
N GLU A 56 15.15 6.69 -15.72
CA GLU A 56 14.35 6.56 -14.48
C GLU A 56 14.00 7.92 -13.88
N ASP A 57 14.93 8.88 -13.91
CA ASP A 57 14.69 10.25 -13.44
C ASP A 57 13.62 10.96 -14.27
N GLU A 58 13.65 10.78 -15.59
CA GLU A 58 12.64 11.35 -16.48
C GLU A 58 11.26 10.72 -16.26
N ILE A 59 11.19 9.40 -16.11
CA ILE A 59 9.94 8.68 -15.78
C ILE A 59 9.39 9.19 -14.45
N LEU A 60 10.22 9.31 -13.42
CA LEU A 60 9.82 9.79 -12.11
C LEU A 60 9.31 11.24 -12.16
N MET A 61 10.00 12.12 -12.88
CA MET A 61 9.57 13.51 -13.10
C MET A 61 8.19 13.56 -13.78
N ARG A 62 8.02 12.83 -14.88
CA ARG A 62 6.76 12.79 -15.64
C ARG A 62 5.63 12.16 -14.83
N TYR A 63 5.92 11.11 -14.06
CA TYR A 63 4.97 10.52 -13.12
C TYR A 63 4.48 11.55 -12.11
N ARG A 64 5.38 12.26 -11.43
CA ARG A 64 5.02 13.29 -10.43
C ARG A 64 4.13 14.36 -11.06
N ARG A 65 4.48 14.80 -12.27
CA ARG A 65 3.69 15.78 -13.03
C ARG A 65 2.29 15.27 -13.34
N ALA A 66 2.16 14.05 -13.85
CA ALA A 66 0.87 13.44 -14.20
C ALA A 66 0.01 13.19 -12.95
N TYR A 67 0.61 12.72 -11.86
CA TYR A 67 -0.06 12.40 -10.61
C TYR A 67 -0.56 13.64 -9.84
N ALA A 68 0.11 14.78 -10.04
CA ALA A 68 -0.29 16.07 -9.51
C ALA A 68 -1.43 16.73 -10.29
N GLN A 69 -1.73 16.27 -11.52
CA GLN A 69 -2.87 16.81 -12.27
C GLN A 69 -4.20 16.42 -11.62
N PRO A 70 -5.21 17.31 -11.64
CA PRO A 70 -6.57 16.95 -11.29
C PRO A 70 -7.06 15.79 -12.17
N TRP A 71 -7.67 14.79 -11.55
CA TRP A 71 -8.26 13.65 -12.26
C TRP A 71 -9.77 13.59 -12.03
N GLY A 72 -10.54 13.72 -13.11
CA GLY A 72 -12.00 13.79 -13.04
C GLY A 72 -12.51 15.03 -12.29
N LYS A 73 -13.77 14.97 -11.84
CA LYS A 73 -14.45 16.07 -11.12
C LYS A 73 -14.52 15.87 -9.60
N SER A 74 -14.02 14.73 -9.10
CA SER A 74 -14.09 14.33 -7.69
C SER A 74 -12.73 14.47 -7.02
N ARG A 75 -12.72 14.54 -5.68
CA ARG A 75 -11.48 14.38 -4.89
C ARG A 75 -10.93 12.95 -4.95
N LEU A 76 -11.77 11.98 -5.33
CA LEU A 76 -11.36 10.60 -5.55
C LEU A 76 -10.78 10.42 -6.94
N ARG A 77 -9.59 9.83 -7.01
CA ARG A 77 -8.95 9.48 -8.28
C ARG A 77 -9.62 8.30 -8.98
N TYR A 78 -10.27 7.42 -8.21
CA TYR A 78 -10.99 6.27 -8.74
C TYR A 78 -12.00 5.75 -7.70
N VAL A 79 -13.07 5.16 -8.21
CA VAL A 79 -14.06 4.36 -7.47
C VAL A 79 -14.26 3.09 -8.28
N ASN A 80 -14.18 1.93 -7.64
CA ASN A 80 -14.10 0.62 -8.27
C ASN A 80 -12.86 0.45 -9.16
N ASP A 81 -12.99 0.79 -10.44
CA ASP A 81 -11.94 0.54 -11.42
C ASP A 81 -10.92 1.70 -11.45
N GLY A 82 -9.73 1.43 -10.91
CA GLY A 82 -8.59 2.34 -10.95
C GLY A 82 -7.80 2.28 -12.25
N ARG A 83 -8.08 1.33 -13.14
CA ARG A 83 -7.28 1.10 -14.36
C ARG A 83 -7.22 2.30 -15.28
N PRO A 84 -8.31 3.04 -15.58
CA PRO A 84 -8.23 4.20 -16.45
C PRO A 84 -7.28 5.29 -15.92
N PHE A 85 -7.28 5.49 -14.60
CA PHE A 85 -6.35 6.41 -13.95
C PHE A 85 -4.90 5.92 -14.08
N TRP A 86 -4.64 4.66 -13.72
CA TRP A 86 -3.29 4.11 -13.77
C TRP A 86 -2.73 4.01 -15.19
N GLN A 87 -3.57 3.70 -16.17
CA GLN A 87 -3.20 3.67 -17.58
C GLN A 87 -2.77 5.05 -18.07
N TYR A 88 -3.51 6.10 -17.69
CA TYR A 88 -3.10 7.48 -17.96
C TYR A 88 -1.76 7.82 -17.32
N ILE A 89 -1.55 7.44 -16.05
CA ILE A 89 -0.29 7.69 -15.35
C ILE A 89 0.88 6.95 -16.02
N VAL A 90 0.70 5.68 -16.40
CA VAL A 90 1.72 4.88 -17.10
C VAL A 90 2.07 5.51 -18.45
N SER A 91 1.06 5.80 -19.28
CA SER A 91 1.28 6.42 -20.59
C SER A 91 1.93 7.80 -20.47
N SER A 92 1.48 8.64 -19.54
CA SER A 92 2.03 9.98 -19.34
C SER A 92 3.47 9.97 -18.80
N SER A 93 3.81 8.98 -17.96
CA SER A 93 5.14 8.86 -17.36
C SER A 93 6.17 8.25 -18.29
N THR A 94 5.75 7.31 -19.14
CA THR A 94 6.66 6.49 -19.97
C THR A 94 6.60 6.83 -21.44
N GLY A 95 5.60 7.59 -21.89
CA GLY A 95 5.33 7.84 -23.31
C GLY A 95 4.80 6.62 -24.08
N CYS A 96 4.65 5.46 -23.44
CA CYS A 96 4.15 4.25 -24.07
C CYS A 96 2.67 4.03 -23.74
N SER A 97 1.84 3.95 -24.78
CA SER A 97 0.40 3.70 -24.67
C SER A 97 0.02 2.27 -25.03
N ASP A 98 1.00 1.35 -25.11
CA ASP A 98 0.75 -0.06 -25.36
C ASP A 98 -0.07 -0.66 -24.20
N LEU A 99 -1.18 -1.30 -24.53
CA LEU A 99 -2.07 -1.92 -23.56
C LEU A 99 -1.41 -3.12 -22.87
N GLN A 100 -0.60 -3.90 -23.59
CA GLN A 100 0.09 -5.06 -23.01
C GLN A 100 1.11 -4.63 -21.97
N TYR A 101 1.80 -3.51 -22.21
CA TYR A 101 2.69 -2.90 -21.24
C TYR A 101 1.96 -2.49 -19.96
N PHE A 102 0.82 -1.81 -20.12
CA PHE A 102 -0.01 -1.43 -18.99
C PHE A 102 -0.49 -2.66 -18.21
N GLU A 103 -0.99 -3.70 -18.90
CA GLU A 103 -1.46 -4.92 -18.25
C GLU A 103 -0.36 -5.61 -17.45
N GLU A 104 0.84 -5.73 -18.01
CA GLU A 104 1.96 -6.36 -17.33
C GLU A 104 2.39 -5.57 -16.08
N LEU A 105 2.48 -4.23 -16.18
CA LEU A 105 2.73 -3.39 -15.01
C LEU A 105 1.61 -3.52 -13.97
N TYR A 106 0.35 -3.47 -14.42
CA TYR A 106 -0.79 -3.52 -13.53
C TYR A 106 -0.84 -4.83 -12.74
N GLN A 107 -0.52 -5.95 -13.41
CA GLN A 107 -0.39 -7.28 -12.82
C GLN A 107 0.85 -7.39 -11.92
N TYR A 108 2.00 -6.82 -12.29
CA TYR A 108 3.20 -6.83 -11.44
C TYR A 108 2.89 -6.29 -10.02
N TYR A 109 2.20 -5.15 -9.95
CA TYR A 109 1.82 -4.51 -8.69
C TYR A 109 0.70 -5.23 -7.90
N THR A 110 0.11 -6.32 -8.41
CA THR A 110 -0.77 -7.20 -7.61
C THR A 110 -0.01 -8.35 -6.94
N THR A 111 1.28 -8.51 -7.23
CA THR A 111 2.08 -9.62 -6.73
C THR A 111 2.93 -9.24 -5.53
N GLU A 112 3.32 -10.24 -4.75
CA GLU A 112 4.32 -10.13 -3.66
C GLU A 112 5.72 -9.72 -4.15
N LYS A 113 6.01 -9.77 -5.46
CA LYS A 113 7.30 -9.31 -5.99
C LYS A 113 7.43 -7.78 -5.87
N ALA A 114 6.32 -7.08 -6.11
CA ALA A 114 6.29 -5.62 -6.10
C ALA A 114 6.26 -5.03 -4.68
N TRP A 115 5.89 -5.81 -3.66
CA TRP A 115 5.63 -5.32 -2.32
C TRP A 115 6.23 -6.21 -1.25
N HIS A 116 6.75 -5.60 -0.19
CA HIS A 116 7.14 -6.29 1.03
C HIS A 116 6.57 -5.58 2.25
N LEU A 117 6.54 -6.28 3.38
CA LEU A 117 6.20 -5.68 4.67
C LEU A 117 7.31 -4.75 5.11
N CYS A 118 6.96 -3.52 5.53
CA CYS A 118 7.94 -2.58 6.08
C CYS A 118 8.71 -3.17 7.28
N ASP A 119 8.00 -3.93 8.11
CA ASP A 119 8.57 -4.72 9.21
C ASP A 119 8.24 -6.22 8.99
N PRO A 120 9.24 -7.08 8.73
CA PRO A 120 9.04 -8.52 8.58
C PRO A 120 8.39 -9.21 9.78
N ASP A 121 8.54 -8.64 10.98
CA ASP A 121 7.98 -9.16 12.23
C ASP A 121 6.62 -8.53 12.60
N ALA A 122 6.04 -7.69 11.73
CA ALA A 122 4.76 -7.00 11.96
C ALA A 122 3.63 -7.94 12.41
N GLY A 123 3.60 -9.17 11.90
CA GLY A 123 2.61 -10.18 12.28
C GLY A 123 2.59 -10.49 13.78
N ARG A 124 3.75 -10.43 14.46
CA ARG A 124 3.84 -10.64 15.92
C ARG A 124 3.12 -9.53 16.69
N VAL A 125 3.22 -8.30 16.20
CA VAL A 125 2.56 -7.13 16.80
C VAL A 125 1.04 -7.28 16.67
N PHE A 126 0.53 -7.58 15.47
CA PHE A 126 -0.90 -7.79 15.26
C PHE A 126 -1.46 -8.97 16.06
N GLN A 127 -0.69 -10.06 16.19
CA GLN A 127 -1.07 -11.19 17.03
C GLN A 127 -1.12 -10.82 18.52
N ALA A 128 -0.18 -10.00 19.00
CA ALA A 128 -0.20 -9.50 20.38
C ALA A 128 -1.41 -8.60 20.65
N LEU A 129 -1.72 -7.69 19.72
CA LEU A 129 -2.90 -6.83 19.78
C LEU A 129 -4.20 -7.65 19.84
N ARG A 130 -4.33 -8.66 18.96
CA ARG A 130 -5.48 -9.56 18.96
C ARG A 130 -5.65 -10.30 20.29
N ARG A 131 -4.56 -10.81 20.87
CA ARG A 131 -4.57 -11.49 22.19
C ARG A 131 -4.96 -10.55 23.33
N ALA A 132 -4.64 -9.26 23.20
CA ALA A 132 -5.07 -8.23 24.14
C ALA A 132 -6.53 -7.78 23.94
N GLY A 133 -7.27 -8.37 22.99
CA GLY A 133 -8.66 -8.00 22.69
C GLY A 133 -8.81 -6.75 21.84
N VAL A 134 -7.70 -6.24 21.26
CA VAL A 134 -7.71 -5.05 20.40
C VAL A 134 -8.11 -5.45 18.98
N LYS A 135 -9.10 -4.75 18.42
CA LYS A 135 -9.50 -4.91 17.02
C LYS A 135 -8.53 -4.24 16.07
N THR A 136 -8.34 -4.82 14.90
CA THR A 136 -7.35 -4.32 13.93
C THR A 136 -8.01 -4.17 12.57
N ALA A 137 -7.75 -3.07 11.88
CA ALA A 137 -8.27 -2.88 10.54
C ALA A 137 -7.28 -2.13 9.64
N VAL A 138 -7.29 -2.48 8.35
CA VAL A 138 -6.63 -1.68 7.32
C VAL A 138 -7.62 -0.62 6.83
N VAL A 139 -7.20 0.64 6.80
CA VAL A 139 -7.97 1.75 6.24
C VAL A 139 -7.05 2.53 5.33
N SER A 140 -7.19 2.35 4.01
CA SER A 140 -6.21 2.88 3.05
C SER A 140 -6.85 3.53 1.83
N ASN A 141 -6.21 4.61 1.38
CA ASN A 141 -6.51 5.25 0.10
C ASN A 141 -5.85 4.48 -1.05
N PHE A 142 -6.30 3.24 -1.26
CA PHE A 142 -5.78 2.33 -2.28
C PHE A 142 -6.86 2.00 -3.31
N ASP A 143 -6.44 1.45 -4.45
CA ASP A 143 -7.37 0.83 -5.39
C ASP A 143 -7.76 -0.60 -4.96
N THR A 144 -8.62 -1.23 -5.75
CA THR A 144 -9.19 -2.56 -5.50
C THR A 144 -8.18 -3.69 -5.47
N ARG A 145 -6.89 -3.45 -5.81
CA ARG A 145 -5.83 -4.45 -5.74
C ARG A 145 -5.36 -4.76 -4.31
N LEU A 146 -5.68 -3.92 -3.33
CA LEU A 146 -5.15 -4.09 -1.97
C LEU A 146 -5.61 -5.39 -1.30
N ARG A 147 -6.87 -5.81 -1.45
CA ARG A 147 -7.35 -7.10 -0.88
C ARG A 147 -6.59 -8.31 -1.43
N PRO A 148 -6.53 -8.53 -2.76
CA PRO A 148 -5.71 -9.59 -3.33
C PRO A 148 -4.25 -9.53 -2.90
N LEU A 149 -3.68 -8.33 -2.79
CA LEU A 149 -2.30 -8.14 -2.36
C LEU A 149 -2.06 -8.59 -0.91
N LEU A 150 -2.95 -8.24 0.03
CA LEU A 150 -2.86 -8.67 1.42
C LEU A 150 -2.97 -10.21 1.55
N GLN A 151 -3.76 -10.84 0.69
CA GLN A 151 -3.88 -12.30 0.62
C GLN A 151 -2.60 -12.95 0.07
N ALA A 152 -2.04 -12.39 -1.02
CA ALA A 152 -0.78 -12.86 -1.59
C ALA A 152 0.37 -12.80 -0.58
N LEU A 153 0.45 -11.70 0.19
CA LEU A 153 1.42 -11.50 1.26
C LEU A 153 1.09 -12.27 2.55
N LYS A 154 -0.02 -13.01 2.57
CA LYS A 154 -0.50 -13.79 3.72
C LYS A 154 -0.59 -12.97 5.01
N CYS A 155 -1.04 -11.72 4.92
CA CYS A 155 -1.22 -10.83 6.07
C CYS A 155 -2.67 -10.37 6.24
N ASP A 156 -3.57 -10.74 5.34
CA ASP A 156 -5.00 -10.47 5.41
C ASP A 156 -5.62 -10.94 6.74
N HIS A 157 -5.23 -12.13 7.20
CA HIS A 157 -5.75 -12.75 8.42
C HIS A 157 -5.35 -12.02 9.71
N TRP A 158 -4.45 -11.03 9.65
CA TRP A 158 -4.09 -10.21 10.81
C TRP A 158 -5.19 -9.24 11.19
N PHE A 159 -6.02 -8.83 10.24
CA PHE A 159 -7.00 -7.77 10.41
C PHE A 159 -8.42 -8.32 10.59
N ASP A 160 -9.21 -7.67 11.44
CA ASP A 160 -10.65 -7.93 11.58
C ASP A 160 -11.46 -7.30 10.44
N ALA A 161 -10.95 -6.21 9.84
CA ALA A 161 -11.60 -5.52 8.74
C ALA A 161 -10.59 -4.88 7.79
N VAL A 162 -11.02 -4.65 6.54
CA VAL A 162 -10.26 -3.94 5.52
C VAL A 162 -11.21 -2.97 4.82
N ALA A 163 -10.90 -1.68 4.85
CA ALA A 163 -11.63 -0.61 4.20
C ALA A 163 -10.74 0.09 3.16
N ILE A 164 -11.17 0.06 1.89
CA ILE A 164 -10.40 0.54 0.75
C ILE A 164 -11.17 1.70 0.10
N SER A 165 -10.54 2.87 -0.07
CA SER A 165 -11.22 4.06 -0.60
C SER A 165 -11.94 3.82 -1.93
N ALA A 166 -11.35 2.99 -2.80
CA ALA A 166 -11.93 2.64 -4.09
C ALA A 166 -13.19 1.78 -3.97
N GLU A 167 -13.29 0.91 -2.95
CA GLU A 167 -14.47 0.08 -2.70
C GLU A 167 -15.59 0.89 -2.04
N VAL A 168 -15.24 1.78 -1.10
CA VAL A 168 -16.23 2.55 -0.33
C VAL A 168 -16.66 3.85 -1.02
N GLY A 169 -15.97 4.25 -2.10
CA GLY A 169 -16.26 5.49 -2.81
C GLY A 169 -16.03 6.75 -1.96
N PHE A 170 -15.07 6.69 -1.02
CA PHE A 170 -14.76 7.78 -0.09
C PHE A 170 -13.26 7.89 0.14
N HIS A 171 -12.74 9.12 0.12
CA HIS A 171 -11.33 9.38 0.37
C HIS A 171 -11.11 9.54 1.87
N PHE A 172 -10.31 8.66 2.48
CA PHE A 172 -9.97 8.80 3.89
C PHE A 172 -9.02 9.97 4.04
N LYS A 173 -9.35 10.97 4.87
CA LYS A 173 -8.37 11.98 5.25
C LYS A 173 -7.29 11.29 6.07
N THR A 174 -6.10 11.14 5.53
CA THR A 174 -4.93 10.82 6.34
C THR A 174 -4.70 11.98 7.30
N MET A 175 -4.64 11.70 8.60
CA MET A 175 -4.10 12.67 9.56
C MET A 175 -2.63 12.84 9.17
N GLN A 176 -2.31 13.93 8.47
CA GLN A 176 -0.93 14.39 8.41
C GLN A 176 -0.53 14.69 9.86
N THR A 177 0.44 13.93 10.36
CA THR A 177 1.12 14.26 11.61
C THR A 177 2.06 15.44 11.39
#